data_AF-A0A1X0SYE1-F1
#
_entry.id   AF-A0A1X0SYE1-F1
#
_cell.length_a   1.000
_cell.length_b   1.000
_cell.length_c   1.000
_cell.angle_alpha   90.00
_cell.angle_beta   90.00
_cell.angle_gamma   90.00
#
_symmetry.space_group_name_H-M   'P 1'
#
loop_
_entity.id
_entity.type
_entity.pdbx_description
1 polymer ?
#
loop_
_entity_poly.entity_id
_entity_poly.type
_entity_poly.pdbx_seq_one_letter_code
_entity_poly.pdbx_strand_id
1 'polypeptide(L)'
;MSTISSNTYEQLIPQVALEPREPLPVDPWIASSALQKAIRRGEAAVADRAILSLVRHRGSGVFRRLLVIAFEDIGIAAPDLLVAMTALCTQPSLRRSYGETAAVARWITRALVEAPKDRSTDYLISAVIHRAEWEVCREAVGRRDVAARIEMAVAAELPIAQRATATWFASGIENGDEHRIGAGDLRSLVDGFVGSGMPLATGDAVIAAVKATKEPIVLMMLPLLQELERSTSASWVTPVAVPPTRFINGVPTYALDKHTRAGRAAIGTFLRENGAVRRVLERHVPDFRHRDAARIAAFYADAVPVARRLSWDQADELEALGLDTDMQWAGVPRSGIEELMFEMRANIDHLNDVRERELKIALQVGGRA
;
A
#
# COMPACT_ATOMS: atom_id res chain seq x y z
N MET A 1 -25.27 -14.91 -6.26
CA MET A 1 -24.43 -14.86 -5.05
C MET A 1 -24.20 -16.29 -4.62
N SER A 2 -23.10 -16.90 -5.04
CA SER A 2 -22.70 -18.21 -4.53
C SER A 2 -22.31 -18.05 -3.07
N THR A 3 -22.99 -18.74 -2.17
CA THR A 3 -22.62 -18.77 -0.75
C THR A 3 -21.30 -19.50 -0.63
N ILE A 4 -20.20 -18.75 -0.51
CA ILE A 4 -18.92 -19.31 -0.07
C ILE A 4 -19.22 -20.04 1.24
N SER A 5 -18.98 -21.36 1.27
CA SER A 5 -19.29 -22.20 2.42
C SER A 5 -18.71 -21.59 3.69
N SER A 6 -19.55 -21.41 4.71
CA SER A 6 -19.21 -20.80 6.00
C SER A 6 -18.00 -21.49 6.69
N ASN A 7 -17.76 -22.76 6.36
CA ASN A 7 -16.68 -23.56 6.94
C ASN A 7 -15.26 -23.02 6.65
N THR A 8 -15.07 -22.27 5.58
CA THR A 8 -13.72 -21.79 5.19
C THR A 8 -13.23 -20.63 6.07
N TYR A 9 -14.13 -19.84 6.64
CA TYR A 9 -13.76 -18.65 7.45
C TYR A 9 -13.63 -18.97 8.94
N GLU A 10 -14.40 -19.93 9.45
CA GLU A 10 -14.38 -20.33 10.86
C GLU A 10 -13.02 -20.89 11.30
N GLN A 11 -12.27 -21.51 10.39
CA GLN A 11 -10.91 -21.99 10.65
C GLN A 11 -9.88 -20.86 10.70
N LEU A 12 -10.20 -19.68 10.15
CA LEU A 12 -9.24 -18.60 10.00
C LEU A 12 -9.22 -17.67 11.20
N ILE A 13 -10.33 -17.46 11.92
CA ILE A 13 -10.37 -16.58 13.10
C ILE A 13 -10.15 -17.41 14.37
N PRO A 14 -8.95 -17.42 14.98
CA PRO A 14 -8.73 -18.08 16.24
C PRO A 14 -9.52 -17.33 17.31
N GLN A 15 -10.21 -18.06 18.20
CA GLN A 15 -10.82 -17.50 19.42
C GLN A 15 -9.77 -17.11 20.49
N VAL A 16 -8.59 -16.68 20.06
CA VAL A 16 -7.52 -16.30 20.97
C VAL A 16 -7.85 -14.94 21.58
N ALA A 17 -8.04 -14.93 22.90
CA ALA A 17 -8.19 -13.71 23.66
C ALA A 17 -6.99 -12.78 23.40
N LEU A 18 -7.25 -11.61 22.86
CA LEU A 18 -6.20 -10.63 22.59
C LEU A 18 -5.84 -9.91 23.88
N GLU A 19 -4.55 -9.86 24.21
CA GLU A 19 -4.06 -9.08 25.36
C GLU A 19 -4.56 -7.63 25.30
N PRO A 20 -4.96 -7.04 26.45
CA PRO A 20 -5.28 -5.63 26.53
C PRO A 20 -4.10 -4.76 26.08
N ARG A 21 -4.38 -3.72 25.29
CA ARG A 21 -3.38 -2.75 24.82
C ARG A 21 -3.99 -1.36 24.83
N GLU A 22 -3.21 -0.38 25.30
CA GLU A 22 -3.60 1.03 25.19
C GLU A 22 -3.32 1.57 23.79
N PRO A 23 -4.26 2.28 23.16
CA PRO A 23 -4.02 2.89 21.86
C PRO A 23 -2.90 3.93 21.88
N LEU A 24 -2.39 4.26 20.69
CA LEU A 24 -1.43 5.35 20.52
C LEU A 24 -2.09 6.70 20.84
N PRO A 25 -1.42 7.59 21.59
CA PRO A 25 -1.94 8.91 21.94
C PRO A 25 -1.69 9.92 20.81
N VAL A 26 -2.23 9.65 19.62
CA VAL A 26 -1.97 10.41 18.40
C VAL A 26 -3.24 10.66 17.60
N ASP A 27 -3.14 11.60 16.66
CA ASP A 27 -4.19 11.89 15.69
C ASP A 27 -4.42 10.70 14.71
N PRO A 28 -5.57 10.65 14.01
CA PRO A 28 -5.88 9.54 13.12
C PRO A 28 -4.96 9.42 11.90
N TRP A 29 -4.23 10.47 11.50
CA TRP A 29 -3.28 10.40 10.38
C TRP A 29 -2.01 9.67 10.78
N ILE A 30 -1.45 10.01 11.94
CA ILE A 30 -0.28 9.31 12.51
C ILE A 30 -0.65 7.86 12.84
N ALA A 31 -1.82 7.61 13.44
CA ALA A 31 -2.27 6.23 13.70
C ALA A 31 -2.42 5.40 12.41
N SER A 32 -2.98 6.00 11.33
CA SER A 32 -3.10 5.33 10.03
C SER A 32 -1.74 5.03 9.38
N SER A 33 -0.79 5.96 9.50
CA SER A 33 0.59 5.79 9.03
C SER A 33 1.32 4.70 9.82
N ALA A 34 1.19 4.72 11.15
CA ALA A 34 1.79 3.74 12.05
C ALA A 34 1.24 2.33 11.81
N LEU A 35 -0.09 2.18 11.68
CA LEU A 35 -0.74 0.90 11.42
C LEU A 35 -0.19 0.22 10.16
N GLN A 36 -0.19 0.95 9.05
CA GLN A 36 0.24 0.40 7.76
C GLN A 36 1.70 -0.05 7.80
N LYS A 37 2.60 0.81 8.30
CA LYS A 37 4.03 0.50 8.35
C LYS A 37 4.35 -0.59 9.37
N ALA A 38 3.63 -0.65 10.49
CA ALA A 38 3.75 -1.75 11.45
C ALA A 38 3.33 -3.08 10.82
N ILE A 39 2.26 -3.10 10.01
CA ILE A 39 1.86 -4.29 9.23
C ILE A 39 2.99 -4.70 8.28
N ARG A 40 3.52 -3.79 7.46
CA ARG A 40 4.66 -4.04 6.55
C ARG A 40 5.86 -4.66 7.26
N ARG A 41 6.20 -4.12 8.43
CA ARG A 41 7.36 -4.51 9.24
C ARG A 41 7.12 -5.72 10.14
N GLY A 42 5.89 -6.24 10.21
CA GLY A 42 5.56 -7.36 11.10
C GLY A 42 5.49 -6.98 12.59
N GLU A 43 5.30 -5.71 12.93
CA GLU A 43 5.34 -5.19 14.31
C GLU A 43 3.94 -5.27 14.99
N ALA A 44 3.54 -6.47 15.41
CA ALA A 44 2.18 -6.73 15.95
C ALA A 44 1.75 -5.79 17.09
N ALA A 45 2.63 -5.52 18.05
CA ALA A 45 2.29 -4.67 19.20
C ALA A 45 2.01 -3.22 18.80
N VAL A 46 2.75 -2.68 17.83
CA VAL A 46 2.54 -1.31 17.33
C VAL A 46 1.26 -1.26 16.49
N ALA A 47 1.07 -2.26 15.63
CA ALA A 47 -0.13 -2.38 14.79
C ALA A 47 -1.41 -2.46 15.64
N ASP A 48 -1.41 -3.26 16.71
CA ASP A 48 -2.52 -3.38 17.68
C ASP A 48 -2.89 -2.03 18.30
N ARG A 49 -1.90 -1.27 18.76
CA ARG A 49 -2.15 0.05 19.38
C ARG A 49 -2.65 1.06 18.36
N ALA A 50 -2.11 1.03 17.14
CA ALA A 50 -2.50 1.93 16.07
C ALA A 50 -3.93 1.66 15.57
N ILE A 51 -4.33 0.41 15.40
CA ILE A 51 -5.71 0.08 15.00
C ILE A 51 -6.71 0.45 16.08
N LEU A 52 -6.38 0.27 17.37
CA LEU A 52 -7.23 0.73 18.47
C LEU A 52 -7.42 2.26 18.45
N SER A 53 -6.38 3.03 18.15
CA SER A 53 -6.51 4.49 17.99
C SER A 53 -7.45 4.83 16.86
N LEU A 54 -7.32 4.15 15.71
CA LEU A 54 -8.21 4.38 14.57
C LEU A 54 -9.64 3.97 14.84
N VAL A 55 -9.89 2.89 15.59
CA VAL A 55 -11.25 2.49 16.00
C VAL A 55 -11.86 3.56 16.90
N ARG A 56 -11.10 4.12 17.85
CA ARG A 56 -11.57 5.25 18.67
C ARG A 56 -11.91 6.48 17.82
N HIS A 57 -11.10 6.80 16.82
CA HIS A 57 -11.31 7.99 15.96
C HIS A 57 -12.37 7.81 14.86
N ARG A 58 -12.54 6.59 14.32
CA ARG A 58 -13.31 6.34 13.08
C ARG A 58 -14.37 5.24 13.19
N GLY A 59 -14.47 4.55 14.33
CA GLY A 59 -15.37 3.42 14.50
C GLY A 59 -15.18 2.34 13.44
N SER A 60 -16.24 1.96 12.73
CA SER A 60 -16.21 0.97 11.66
C SER A 60 -15.54 1.45 10.37
N GLY A 61 -15.26 2.75 10.21
CA GLY A 61 -14.56 3.28 9.04
C GLY A 61 -13.14 2.72 8.85
N VAL A 62 -12.57 2.09 9.88
CA VAL A 62 -11.25 1.45 9.82
C VAL A 62 -11.17 0.30 8.83
N PHE A 63 -12.27 -0.40 8.57
CA PHE A 63 -12.25 -1.58 7.69
C PHE A 63 -11.95 -1.22 6.24
N ARG A 64 -12.37 -0.03 5.77
CA ARG A 64 -11.96 0.46 4.44
C ARG A 64 -10.44 0.64 4.37
N ARG A 65 -9.82 1.14 5.44
CA ARG A 65 -8.37 1.34 5.50
C ARG A 65 -7.60 0.01 5.58
N LEU A 66 -8.07 -0.93 6.40
CA LEU A 66 -7.50 -2.28 6.45
C LEU A 66 -7.58 -2.97 5.09
N LEU A 67 -8.67 -2.76 4.34
CA LEU A 67 -8.82 -3.32 3.00
C LEU A 67 -7.80 -2.75 2.01
N VAL A 68 -7.58 -1.43 2.02
CA VAL A 68 -6.51 -0.82 1.20
C VAL A 68 -5.15 -1.40 1.57
N ILE A 69 -4.80 -1.45 2.86
CA ILE A 69 -3.52 -2.00 3.33
C ILE A 69 -3.36 -3.46 2.91
N ALA A 70 -4.42 -4.26 2.98
CA ALA A 70 -4.36 -5.67 2.58
C ALA A 70 -3.98 -5.83 1.11
N PHE A 71 -4.62 -5.06 0.21
CA PHE A 71 -4.31 -5.13 -1.22
C PHE A 71 -3.00 -4.44 -1.62
N GLU A 72 -2.57 -3.42 -0.86
CA GLU A 72 -1.32 -2.67 -1.09
C GLU A 72 -0.08 -3.40 -0.57
N ASP A 73 -0.15 -4.02 0.61
CA ASP A 73 1.03 -4.50 1.34
C ASP A 73 1.12 -6.02 1.49
N ILE A 74 0.01 -6.73 1.31
CA ILE A 74 -0.03 -8.20 1.28
C ILE A 74 -0.17 -8.66 -0.17
N GLY A 75 -1.10 -8.07 -0.92
CA GLY A 75 -1.22 -8.25 -2.36
C GLY A 75 -1.29 -9.73 -2.78
N ILE A 76 -0.55 -10.08 -3.82
CA ILE A 76 -0.52 -11.44 -4.38
C ILE A 76 0.15 -12.48 -3.47
N ALA A 77 0.74 -12.06 -2.34
CA ALA A 77 1.46 -12.96 -1.44
C ALA A 77 0.54 -13.83 -0.56
N ALA A 78 -0.74 -13.47 -0.42
CA ALA A 78 -1.72 -14.27 0.32
C ALA A 78 -3.16 -14.03 -0.17
N PRO A 79 -3.51 -14.46 -1.41
CA PRO A 79 -4.83 -14.19 -2.00
C PRO A 79 -5.99 -14.75 -1.17
N ASP A 80 -5.85 -15.94 -0.59
CA ASP A 80 -6.89 -16.54 0.26
C ASP A 80 -7.18 -15.72 1.52
N LEU A 81 -6.13 -15.12 2.11
CA LEU A 81 -6.30 -14.20 3.23
C LEU A 81 -7.07 -12.95 2.79
N LEU A 82 -6.79 -12.42 1.60
CA LEU A 82 -7.51 -11.25 1.06
C LEU A 82 -9.00 -11.56 0.84
N VAL A 83 -9.36 -12.76 0.40
CA VAL A 83 -10.77 -13.18 0.28
C VAL A 83 -11.47 -13.10 1.64
N ALA A 84 -10.89 -13.72 2.67
CA ALA A 84 -11.45 -13.70 4.03
C ALA A 84 -11.53 -12.29 4.63
N MET A 85 -10.46 -11.49 4.49
CA MET A 85 -10.45 -10.13 5.03
C MET A 85 -11.44 -9.24 4.30
N THR A 86 -11.59 -9.39 2.99
CA THR A 86 -12.57 -8.63 2.21
C THR A 86 -13.98 -8.89 2.69
N ALA A 87 -14.35 -10.16 2.93
CA ALA A 87 -15.65 -10.50 3.46
C ALA A 87 -15.92 -9.80 4.81
N LEU A 88 -14.98 -9.88 5.75
CA LEU A 88 -15.11 -9.23 7.07
C LEU A 88 -15.16 -7.70 7.01
N CYS A 89 -14.40 -7.10 6.10
CA CYS A 89 -14.37 -5.65 5.92
C CYS A 89 -15.65 -5.14 5.27
N THR A 90 -16.22 -5.88 4.32
CA THR A 90 -17.35 -5.42 3.48
C THR A 90 -18.72 -5.92 3.94
N GLN A 91 -18.79 -6.91 4.84
CA GLN A 91 -20.05 -7.48 5.34
C GLN A 91 -20.24 -7.23 6.84
N PRO A 92 -20.96 -6.16 7.24
CA PRO A 92 -21.15 -5.82 8.65
C PRO A 92 -21.91 -6.86 9.48
N SER A 93 -22.79 -7.66 8.87
CA SER A 93 -23.49 -8.76 9.56
C SER A 93 -22.52 -9.86 9.96
N LEU A 94 -21.72 -10.36 9.00
CA LEU A 94 -20.68 -11.36 9.24
C LEU A 94 -19.67 -10.87 10.28
N ARG A 95 -19.21 -9.62 10.15
CA ARG A 95 -18.29 -9.05 11.14
C ARG A 95 -18.86 -9.07 12.57
N ARG A 96 -20.14 -8.71 12.73
CA ARG A 96 -20.79 -8.68 14.05
C ARG A 96 -20.92 -10.07 14.68
N SER A 97 -20.98 -11.14 13.89
CA SER A 97 -20.98 -12.50 14.45
C SER A 97 -19.63 -12.92 15.04
N TYR A 98 -18.54 -12.21 14.72
CA TYR A 98 -17.21 -12.44 15.29
C TYR A 98 -16.86 -11.53 16.48
N GLY A 99 -17.75 -10.63 16.87
CA GLY A 99 -17.61 -9.80 18.07
C GLY A 99 -17.54 -8.31 17.80
N GLU A 100 -16.99 -7.58 18.78
CA GLU A 100 -16.92 -6.12 18.73
C GLU A 100 -15.94 -5.62 17.66
N THR A 101 -16.22 -4.43 17.13
CA THR A 101 -15.41 -3.77 16.09
C THR A 101 -13.91 -3.76 16.42
N ALA A 102 -13.54 -3.44 17.67
CA ALA A 102 -12.15 -3.38 18.09
C ALA A 102 -11.47 -4.76 18.08
N ALA A 103 -12.17 -5.80 18.55
CA ALA A 103 -11.65 -7.17 18.56
C ALA A 103 -11.42 -7.68 17.13
N VAL A 104 -12.41 -7.51 16.25
CA VAL A 104 -12.28 -7.97 14.86
C VAL A 104 -11.21 -7.18 14.11
N ALA A 105 -11.14 -5.86 14.27
CA ALA A 105 -10.13 -5.04 13.61
C ALA A 105 -8.70 -5.41 14.05
N ARG A 106 -8.47 -5.70 15.33
CA ARG A 106 -7.18 -6.18 15.82
C ARG A 106 -6.84 -7.57 15.29
N TRP A 107 -7.83 -8.47 15.24
CA TRP A 107 -7.63 -9.79 14.66
C TRP A 107 -7.17 -9.71 13.19
N ILE A 108 -7.89 -8.94 12.35
CA ILE A 108 -7.50 -8.68 10.96
C ILE A 108 -6.08 -8.11 10.90
N THR A 109 -5.79 -7.13 11.76
CA THR A 109 -4.47 -6.48 11.82
C THR A 109 -3.35 -7.48 12.11
N ARG A 110 -3.54 -8.42 13.04
CA ARG A 110 -2.55 -9.47 13.35
C ARG A 110 -2.36 -10.44 12.19
N ALA A 111 -3.45 -10.87 11.56
CA ALA A 111 -3.38 -11.71 10.36
C ALA A 111 -2.56 -11.02 9.25
N LEU A 112 -2.78 -9.72 9.02
CA LEU A 112 -2.02 -8.93 8.04
C LEU A 112 -0.55 -8.75 8.46
N VAL A 113 -0.25 -8.55 9.75
CA VAL A 113 1.11 -8.49 10.29
C VAL A 113 1.88 -9.80 9.99
N GLU A 114 1.23 -10.94 10.21
CA GLU A 114 1.84 -12.27 10.03
C GLU A 114 1.87 -12.75 8.57
N ALA A 115 1.08 -12.16 7.67
CA ALA A 115 1.07 -12.56 6.26
C ALA A 115 2.43 -12.33 5.57
N PRO A 116 2.76 -13.11 4.52
CA PRO A 116 3.71 -12.67 3.51
C PRO A 116 3.31 -11.31 2.91
N LYS A 117 4.30 -10.53 2.48
CA LYS A 117 4.14 -9.17 1.98
C LYS A 117 4.56 -9.08 0.52
N ASP A 118 3.76 -8.40 -0.28
CA ASP A 118 4.08 -8.01 -1.65
C ASP A 118 3.46 -6.63 -1.90
N ARG A 119 4.27 -5.73 -2.47
CA ARG A 119 3.87 -4.34 -2.79
C ARG A 119 3.81 -4.11 -4.29
N SER A 120 3.81 -5.17 -5.09
CA SER A 120 3.80 -5.09 -6.55
C SER A 120 2.55 -4.38 -7.07
N THR A 121 1.43 -4.45 -6.34
CA THR A 121 0.21 -3.69 -6.66
C THR A 121 0.44 -2.17 -6.60
N ASP A 122 1.13 -1.69 -5.56
CA ASP A 122 1.49 -0.27 -5.38
C ASP A 122 2.48 0.21 -6.45
N TYR A 123 3.52 -0.58 -6.71
CA TYR A 123 4.50 -0.26 -7.73
C TYR A 123 3.89 -0.22 -9.14
N LEU A 124 3.04 -1.19 -9.45
CA LEU A 124 2.40 -1.30 -10.75
C LEU A 124 1.39 -0.17 -10.97
N ILE A 125 0.54 0.16 -9.98
CA ILE A 125 -0.41 1.27 -10.15
C ILE A 125 0.31 2.61 -10.26
N SER A 126 1.38 2.84 -9.49
CA SER A 126 2.20 4.04 -9.63
C SER A 126 2.76 4.17 -11.04
N ALA A 127 3.33 3.10 -11.60
CA ALA A 127 3.80 3.05 -12.97
C ALA A 127 2.69 3.33 -14.00
N VAL A 128 1.53 2.70 -13.84
CA VAL A 128 0.36 2.92 -14.70
C VAL A 128 -0.04 4.40 -14.73
N ILE A 129 -0.05 5.09 -13.59
CA ILE A 129 -0.51 6.48 -13.50
C ILE A 129 0.58 7.47 -13.91
N HIS A 130 1.81 7.30 -13.40
CA HIS A 130 2.80 8.38 -13.38
C HIS A 130 3.97 8.16 -14.33
N ARG A 131 4.19 6.96 -14.87
CA ARG A 131 5.33 6.70 -15.74
C ARG A 131 5.16 7.39 -17.08
N ALA A 132 6.10 8.28 -17.42
CA ALA A 132 6.05 9.07 -18.65
C ALA A 132 6.13 8.17 -19.90
N GLU A 133 6.96 7.12 -19.86
CA GLU A 133 7.15 6.19 -20.97
C GLU A 133 5.89 5.37 -21.28
N TRP A 134 4.93 5.33 -20.36
CA TRP A 134 3.66 4.62 -20.56
C TRP A 134 2.53 5.54 -21.05
N GLU A 135 2.79 6.82 -21.33
CA GLU A 135 1.78 7.74 -21.85
C GLU A 135 1.20 7.26 -23.19
N VAL A 136 2.05 6.82 -24.12
CA VAL A 136 1.62 6.26 -25.41
C VAL A 136 0.74 5.02 -25.22
N CYS A 137 1.05 4.21 -24.20
CA CYS A 137 0.24 3.05 -23.83
C CYS A 137 -1.13 3.47 -23.28
N ARG A 138 -1.18 4.45 -22.37
CA ARG A 138 -2.42 5.04 -21.85
C ARG A 138 -3.30 5.60 -22.96
N GLU A 139 -2.73 6.37 -23.88
CA GLU A 139 -3.47 6.89 -25.04
C GLU A 139 -4.03 5.76 -25.92
N ALA A 140 -3.19 4.77 -26.25
CA ALA A 140 -3.58 3.67 -27.13
C ALA A 140 -4.72 2.83 -26.52
N VAL A 141 -4.63 2.52 -25.22
CA VAL A 141 -5.68 1.80 -24.48
C VAL A 141 -6.93 2.67 -24.31
N GLY A 142 -6.76 3.96 -24.02
CA GLY A 142 -7.86 4.93 -23.84
C GLY A 142 -8.74 5.09 -25.07
N ARG A 143 -8.19 4.93 -26.28
CA ARG A 143 -8.94 4.97 -27.55
C ARG A 143 -9.75 3.72 -27.84
N ARG A 144 -9.55 2.63 -27.10
CA ARG A 144 -10.32 1.38 -27.25
C ARG A 144 -11.63 1.46 -26.50
N ASP A 145 -12.63 0.70 -26.96
CA ASP A 145 -13.85 0.48 -26.19
C ASP A 145 -13.61 -0.46 -25.00
N VAL A 146 -14.60 -0.61 -24.13
CA VAL A 146 -14.48 -1.42 -22.89
C VAL A 146 -14.21 -2.89 -23.22
N ALA A 147 -14.83 -3.46 -24.26
CA ALA A 147 -14.65 -4.87 -24.62
C ALA A 147 -13.19 -5.15 -25.04
N ALA A 148 -12.64 -4.33 -25.93
CA ALA A 148 -11.24 -4.45 -26.35
C ALA A 148 -10.26 -4.22 -25.18
N ARG A 149 -10.57 -3.33 -24.23
CA ARG A 149 -9.75 -3.16 -23.01
C ARG A 149 -9.77 -4.42 -22.14
N ILE A 150 -10.92 -5.09 -22.01
CA ILE A 150 -11.02 -6.36 -21.25
C ILE A 150 -10.19 -7.44 -21.94
N GLU A 151 -10.31 -7.60 -23.26
CA GLU A 151 -9.50 -8.54 -24.04
C GLU A 151 -8.00 -8.29 -23.83
N MET A 152 -7.57 -7.02 -23.92
CA MET A 152 -6.19 -6.64 -23.67
C MET A 152 -5.75 -6.92 -22.23
N ALA A 153 -6.62 -6.77 -21.22
CA ALA A 153 -6.25 -6.99 -19.82
C ALA A 153 -5.91 -8.46 -19.54
N VAL A 154 -6.66 -9.39 -20.14
CA VAL A 154 -6.51 -10.84 -19.93
C VAL A 154 -5.51 -11.51 -20.88
N ALA A 155 -5.15 -10.84 -21.98
CA ALA A 155 -4.21 -11.31 -23.00
C ALA A 155 -2.79 -11.46 -22.44
N ALA A 156 -2.46 -12.67 -21.98
CA ALA A 156 -1.26 -12.98 -21.22
C ALA A 156 0.06 -12.76 -21.98
N GLU A 157 0.01 -12.70 -23.30
CA GLU A 157 1.11 -12.41 -24.21
C GLU A 157 1.45 -10.91 -24.30
N LEU A 158 0.55 -10.02 -23.89
CA LEU A 158 0.80 -8.58 -23.89
C LEU A 158 1.70 -8.19 -22.71
N PRO A 159 2.57 -7.18 -22.89
CA PRO A 159 3.37 -6.63 -21.80
C PRO A 159 2.52 -6.18 -20.61
N ILE A 160 3.03 -6.37 -19.39
CA ILE A 160 2.33 -6.02 -18.14
C ILE A 160 1.86 -4.57 -18.10
N ALA A 161 2.61 -3.64 -18.69
CA ALA A 161 2.23 -2.23 -18.82
C ALA A 161 0.87 -2.04 -19.53
N GLN A 162 0.69 -2.74 -20.66
CA GLN A 162 -0.54 -2.68 -21.46
C GLN A 162 -1.69 -3.32 -20.71
N ARG A 163 -1.48 -4.52 -20.15
CA ARG A 163 -2.50 -5.25 -19.40
C ARG A 163 -2.96 -4.51 -18.15
N ALA A 164 -2.04 -3.94 -17.38
CA ALA A 164 -2.34 -3.18 -16.17
C ALA A 164 -3.11 -1.89 -16.49
N THR A 165 -2.71 -1.18 -17.54
CA THR A 165 -3.41 0.03 -18.02
C THR A 165 -4.81 -0.33 -18.53
N ALA A 166 -4.93 -1.42 -19.30
CA ALA A 166 -6.21 -1.91 -19.79
C ALA A 166 -7.12 -2.39 -18.65
N THR A 167 -6.57 -3.03 -17.63
CA THR A 167 -7.29 -3.43 -16.41
C THR A 167 -7.87 -2.21 -15.69
N TRP A 168 -7.05 -1.17 -15.48
CA TRP A 168 -7.53 0.06 -14.87
C TRP A 168 -8.61 0.73 -15.72
N PHE A 169 -8.39 0.88 -17.02
CA PHE A 169 -9.33 1.57 -17.91
C PHE A 169 -10.62 0.80 -18.19
N ALA A 170 -10.58 -0.54 -18.19
CA ALA A 170 -11.77 -1.38 -18.32
C ALA A 170 -12.64 -1.34 -17.06
N SER A 171 -12.06 -1.07 -15.89
CA SER A 171 -12.78 -1.10 -14.61
C SER A 171 -13.75 0.07 -14.42
N GLY A 172 -13.48 1.22 -15.05
CA GLY A 172 -14.22 2.47 -14.81
C GLY A 172 -13.95 3.12 -13.45
N ILE A 173 -12.88 2.71 -12.75
CA ILE A 173 -12.51 3.27 -11.44
C ILE A 173 -11.56 4.44 -11.63
N GLU A 174 -12.08 5.64 -11.44
CA GLU A 174 -11.31 6.88 -11.47
C GLU A 174 -10.30 6.96 -10.31
N ASN A 175 -9.24 7.75 -10.48
CA ASN A 175 -8.19 7.96 -9.48
C ASN A 175 -8.07 9.43 -9.09
N GLY A 176 -8.57 9.77 -7.90
CA GLY A 176 -8.57 11.16 -7.42
C GLY A 176 -9.37 12.08 -8.36
N ASP A 177 -8.71 13.12 -8.86
CA ASP A 177 -9.29 14.12 -9.76
C ASP A 177 -9.21 13.72 -11.25
N GLU A 178 -8.58 12.58 -11.56
CA GLU A 178 -8.54 12.03 -12.91
C GLU A 178 -9.93 11.45 -13.25
N HIS A 179 -10.65 12.07 -14.19
CA HIS A 179 -11.99 11.64 -14.65
C HIS A 179 -12.01 11.28 -16.13
N ARG A 180 -11.05 10.45 -16.57
CA ARG A 180 -10.79 10.20 -18.00
C ARG A 180 -11.23 8.82 -18.47
N ILE A 181 -11.55 7.90 -17.56
CA ILE A 181 -11.71 6.49 -17.92
C ILE A 181 -13.09 6.23 -18.55
N GLY A 182 -14.11 6.96 -18.08
CA GLY A 182 -15.49 6.81 -18.52
C GLY A 182 -16.18 5.59 -17.90
N ALA A 183 -17.30 5.18 -18.48
CA ALA A 183 -18.00 3.98 -18.03
C ALA A 183 -17.15 2.74 -18.32
N GLY A 184 -16.80 1.98 -17.27
CA GLY A 184 -16.18 0.68 -17.38
C GLY A 184 -17.14 -0.46 -17.09
N ASP A 185 -16.64 -1.69 -17.20
CA ASP A 185 -17.36 -2.92 -16.84
C ASP A 185 -16.46 -3.80 -15.94
N LEU A 186 -16.42 -3.42 -14.65
CA LEU A 186 -15.67 -4.15 -13.64
C LEU A 186 -16.08 -5.62 -13.55
N ARG A 187 -17.36 -5.97 -13.80
CA ARG A 187 -17.81 -7.35 -13.66
C ARG A 187 -17.28 -8.20 -14.81
N SER A 188 -17.48 -7.77 -16.05
CA SER A 188 -16.97 -8.50 -17.22
C SER A 188 -15.44 -8.56 -17.24
N LEU A 189 -14.76 -7.51 -16.77
CA LEU A 189 -13.29 -7.52 -16.58
C LEU A 189 -12.86 -8.67 -15.66
N VAL A 190 -13.44 -8.77 -14.47
CA VAL A 190 -13.10 -9.81 -13.50
C VAL A 190 -13.52 -11.19 -13.99
N ASP A 191 -14.70 -11.32 -14.60
CA ASP A 191 -15.16 -12.58 -15.19
C ASP A 191 -14.20 -13.04 -16.31
N GLY A 192 -13.57 -12.14 -17.06
CA GLY A 192 -12.51 -12.45 -18.02
C GLY A 192 -11.25 -13.05 -17.38
N PHE A 193 -10.78 -12.50 -16.25
CA PHE A 193 -9.66 -13.08 -15.50
C PHE A 193 -10.03 -14.44 -14.89
N VAL A 194 -11.25 -14.59 -14.36
CA VAL A 194 -11.76 -15.89 -13.86
C VAL A 194 -11.83 -16.93 -14.98
N GLY A 195 -12.32 -16.53 -16.16
CA GLY A 195 -12.31 -17.38 -17.36
C GLY A 195 -10.90 -17.78 -17.83
N SER A 196 -9.88 -17.04 -17.42
CA SER A 196 -8.47 -17.31 -17.73
C SER A 196 -7.75 -18.14 -16.66
N GLY A 197 -8.45 -18.60 -15.62
CA GLY A 197 -7.90 -19.48 -14.58
C GLY A 197 -7.91 -18.92 -13.16
N MET A 198 -8.20 -17.62 -12.99
CA MET A 198 -8.24 -17.01 -11.65
C MET A 198 -9.36 -17.60 -10.79
N PRO A 199 -9.12 -17.90 -9.50
CA PRO A 199 -10.18 -18.38 -8.61
C PRO A 199 -11.35 -17.40 -8.48
N LEU A 200 -12.58 -17.90 -8.62
CA LEU A 200 -13.81 -17.10 -8.53
C LEU A 200 -13.90 -16.28 -7.23
N ALA A 201 -13.51 -16.88 -6.10
CA ALA A 201 -13.55 -16.20 -4.80
C ALA A 201 -12.61 -14.99 -4.75
N THR A 202 -11.44 -15.08 -5.40
CA THR A 202 -10.51 -13.95 -5.56
C THR A 202 -11.12 -12.85 -6.40
N GLY A 203 -11.75 -13.20 -7.53
CA GLY A 203 -12.47 -12.24 -8.37
C GLY A 203 -13.58 -11.50 -7.61
N ASP A 204 -14.44 -12.23 -6.89
CA ASP A 204 -15.50 -11.64 -6.07
C ASP A 204 -14.94 -10.72 -4.96
N ALA A 205 -13.81 -11.09 -4.34
CA ALA A 205 -13.12 -10.26 -3.37
C ALA A 205 -12.58 -8.95 -3.99
N VAL A 206 -11.95 -9.01 -5.17
CA VAL A 206 -11.51 -7.80 -5.90
C VAL A 206 -12.69 -6.87 -6.16
N ILE A 207 -13.83 -7.40 -6.66
CA ILE A 207 -15.03 -6.58 -6.92
C ILE A 207 -15.52 -5.90 -5.63
N ALA A 208 -15.65 -6.65 -4.54
CA ALA A 208 -16.10 -6.12 -3.26
C ALA A 208 -15.15 -5.06 -2.70
N ALA A 209 -13.84 -5.30 -2.80
CA ALA A 209 -12.81 -4.38 -2.33
C ALA A 209 -12.74 -3.09 -3.16
N VAL A 210 -12.79 -3.18 -4.49
CA VAL A 210 -12.86 -2.01 -5.37
C VAL A 210 -14.12 -1.19 -5.08
N LYS A 211 -15.27 -1.82 -4.88
CA LYS A 211 -16.52 -1.10 -4.57
C LYS A 211 -16.46 -0.38 -3.23
N ALA A 212 -15.84 -0.99 -2.22
CA ALA A 212 -15.73 -0.44 -0.87
C ALA A 212 -14.64 0.65 -0.75
N THR A 213 -13.53 0.50 -1.48
CA THR A 213 -12.38 1.38 -1.37
C THR A 213 -12.40 2.50 -2.41
N LYS A 214 -12.91 2.23 -3.62
CA LYS A 214 -12.78 3.10 -4.80
C LYS A 214 -11.33 3.39 -5.19
N GLU A 215 -10.41 2.49 -4.85
CA GLU A 215 -8.99 2.66 -5.13
C GLU A 215 -8.56 1.73 -6.27
N PRO A 216 -7.91 2.23 -7.34
CA PRO A 216 -7.50 1.41 -8.48
C PRO A 216 -6.37 0.43 -8.15
N ILE A 217 -5.62 0.64 -7.06
CA ILE A 217 -4.56 -0.28 -6.60
C ILE A 217 -5.06 -1.72 -6.42
N VAL A 218 -6.32 -1.89 -5.99
CA VAL A 218 -6.95 -3.20 -5.79
C VAL A 218 -7.01 -4.00 -7.10
N LEU A 219 -7.15 -3.32 -8.24
CA LEU A 219 -7.25 -3.93 -9.55
C LEU A 219 -5.93 -4.54 -10.02
N MET A 220 -4.79 -4.03 -9.54
CA MET A 220 -3.47 -4.52 -9.96
C MET A 220 -3.23 -5.97 -9.56
N MET A 221 -3.98 -6.48 -8.57
CA MET A 221 -3.99 -7.91 -8.22
C MET A 221 -4.29 -8.80 -9.43
N LEU A 222 -5.16 -8.36 -10.33
CA LEU A 222 -5.65 -9.20 -11.42
C LEU A 222 -4.52 -9.60 -12.39
N PRO A 223 -3.82 -8.65 -13.03
CA PRO A 223 -2.72 -9.01 -13.92
C PRO A 223 -1.52 -9.60 -13.17
N LEU A 224 -1.27 -9.21 -11.91
CA LEU A 224 -0.15 -9.73 -11.12
C LEU A 224 -0.31 -11.21 -10.72
N LEU A 225 -1.52 -11.66 -10.37
CA LEU A 225 -1.76 -13.09 -10.11
C LEU A 225 -1.52 -13.94 -11.37
N GLN A 226 -1.92 -13.43 -12.53
CA GLN A 226 -1.65 -14.11 -13.81
C GLN A 226 -0.14 -14.14 -14.13
N GLU A 227 0.64 -13.11 -13.76
CA GLU A 227 2.11 -13.16 -13.85
C GLU A 227 2.71 -14.19 -12.89
N LEU A 228 2.21 -14.25 -11.65
CA LEU A 228 2.68 -15.22 -10.65
C LEU A 228 2.42 -16.67 -11.11
N GLU A 229 1.25 -16.95 -11.70
CA GLU A 229 0.92 -18.27 -12.25
C GLU A 229 1.79 -18.66 -13.46
N ARG A 230 2.30 -17.67 -14.20
CA ARG A 230 3.21 -17.86 -15.34
C ARG A 230 4.68 -17.93 -14.94
N SER A 231 5.00 -17.60 -13.69
CA SER A 231 6.35 -17.64 -13.14
C SER A 231 6.94 -19.03 -13.35
N THR A 232 8.15 -19.08 -13.89
CA THR A 232 8.86 -20.35 -14.10
C THR A 232 9.61 -20.78 -12.85
N SER A 233 10.00 -19.81 -12.01
CA SER A 233 10.57 -20.10 -10.70
C SER A 233 9.48 -20.28 -9.66
N ALA A 234 9.74 -21.17 -8.70
CA ALA A 234 8.94 -21.25 -7.49
C ALA A 234 8.99 -19.90 -6.75
N SER A 235 7.88 -19.51 -6.13
CA SER A 235 7.86 -18.36 -5.22
C SER A 235 8.19 -18.80 -3.79
N TRP A 236 8.88 -17.96 -3.02
CA TRP A 236 9.15 -18.21 -1.61
C TRP A 236 9.07 -16.92 -0.78
N VAL A 237 9.04 -17.05 0.54
CA VAL A 237 9.02 -15.90 1.45
C VAL A 237 10.40 -15.69 2.03
N THR A 238 10.97 -14.52 1.79
CA THR A 238 12.29 -14.13 2.28
C THR A 238 12.15 -13.14 3.45
N PRO A 239 12.75 -13.43 4.62
CA PRO A 239 12.90 -12.43 5.67
C PRO A 239 13.81 -11.30 5.17
N VAL A 240 13.38 -10.05 5.32
CA VAL A 240 14.18 -8.87 4.93
C VAL A 240 14.38 -8.01 6.16
N ALA A 241 15.61 -7.54 6.35
CA ALA A 241 15.94 -6.64 7.45
C ALA A 241 15.19 -5.31 7.27
N VAL A 242 14.49 -4.88 8.32
CA VAL A 242 13.84 -3.57 8.37
C VAL A 242 14.70 -2.60 9.19
N PRO A 243 14.73 -1.30 8.85
CA PRO A 243 15.49 -0.31 9.62
C PRO A 243 15.04 -0.29 11.09
N PRO A 244 15.97 -0.12 12.05
CA PRO A 244 15.62 -0.07 13.47
C PRO A 244 14.62 1.06 13.76
N THR A 245 13.63 0.77 14.60
CA THR A 245 12.56 1.71 14.94
C THR A 245 12.91 2.49 16.22
N ARG A 246 12.95 3.82 16.12
CA ARG A 246 13.00 4.69 17.30
C ARG A 246 11.57 5.00 17.77
N PHE A 247 11.34 4.92 19.08
CA PHE A 247 10.04 5.22 19.69
C PHE A 247 10.09 6.50 20.51
N ILE A 248 9.05 7.32 20.39
CA ILE A 248 8.87 8.54 21.18
C ILE A 248 7.48 8.45 21.81
N ASN A 249 7.42 8.34 23.15
CA ASN A 249 6.16 8.11 23.88
C ASN A 249 5.35 6.92 23.31
N GLY A 250 6.06 5.88 22.86
CA GLY A 250 5.47 4.68 22.27
C GLY A 250 4.95 4.85 20.82
N VAL A 251 5.20 5.98 20.17
CA VAL A 251 4.92 6.22 18.74
C VAL A 251 6.20 5.96 17.93
N PRO A 252 6.17 5.12 16.89
CA PRO A 252 7.34 4.87 16.04
C PRO A 252 7.65 6.07 15.14
N THR A 253 8.92 6.45 14.99
CA THR A 253 9.33 7.60 14.15
C THR A 253 8.97 7.44 12.68
N TYR A 254 8.95 6.21 12.15
CA TYR A 254 8.55 5.94 10.77
C TYR A 254 7.09 6.36 10.48
N ALA A 255 6.24 6.54 11.51
CA ALA A 255 4.87 7.01 11.32
C ALA A 255 4.82 8.48 10.88
N LEU A 256 5.89 9.25 11.13
CA LEU A 256 6.05 10.64 10.72
C LEU A 256 6.67 10.71 9.32
N ASP A 257 5.85 10.47 8.31
CA ASP A 257 6.25 10.42 6.91
C ASP A 257 5.57 11.49 6.03
N LYS A 258 5.67 11.33 4.70
CA LYS A 258 5.05 12.21 3.71
C LYS A 258 3.52 12.33 3.81
N HIS A 259 2.84 11.39 4.48
CA HIS A 259 1.38 11.36 4.60
C HIS A 259 0.86 12.01 5.89
N THR A 260 1.73 12.44 6.79
CA THR A 260 1.34 13.11 8.04
C THR A 260 1.77 14.58 8.02
N ARG A 261 1.03 15.45 8.71
CA ARG A 261 1.42 16.86 8.84
C ARG A 261 2.76 17.00 9.57
N ALA A 262 2.92 16.30 10.69
CA ALA A 262 4.16 16.30 11.47
C ALA A 262 5.34 15.72 10.67
N GLY A 263 5.15 14.64 9.92
CA GLY A 263 6.20 14.07 9.06
C GLY A 263 6.61 15.00 7.91
N ARG A 264 5.65 15.67 7.25
CA ARG A 264 5.97 16.69 6.22
C ARG A 264 6.74 17.89 6.80
N ALA A 265 6.41 18.31 8.03
CA ALA A 265 7.16 19.35 8.73
C ALA A 265 8.59 18.87 9.04
N ALA A 266 8.73 17.66 9.60
CA ALA A 266 10.02 17.05 9.93
C ALA A 266 10.93 16.91 8.71
N ILE A 267 10.44 16.39 7.59
CA ILE A 267 11.22 16.27 6.35
C ILE A 267 11.64 17.64 5.82
N GLY A 268 10.77 18.65 5.94
CA GLY A 268 11.11 20.03 5.55
C GLY A 268 12.19 20.66 6.42
N THR A 269 12.16 20.40 7.74
CA THR A 269 13.18 20.84 8.69
C THR A 269 14.51 20.09 8.46
N PHE A 270 14.45 18.77 8.30
CA PHE A 270 15.60 17.93 7.95
C PHE A 270 16.31 18.43 6.68
N LEU A 271 15.57 18.79 5.63
CA LEU A 271 16.16 19.34 4.41
C LEU A 271 16.93 20.66 4.66
N ARG A 272 16.47 21.49 5.61
CA ARG A 272 17.15 22.75 6.01
C ARG A 272 18.33 22.55 6.93
N GLU A 273 18.43 21.40 7.60
CA GLU A 273 19.52 21.11 8.54
C GLU A 273 20.57 20.16 7.95
N ASN A 274 20.18 19.26 7.03
CA ASN A 274 21.06 18.26 6.45
C ASN A 274 21.70 18.75 5.14
N GLY A 275 22.96 19.16 5.22
CA GLY A 275 23.71 19.64 4.05
C GLY A 275 24.04 18.55 3.02
N ALA A 276 24.12 17.27 3.41
CA ALA A 276 24.48 16.18 2.50
C ALA A 276 23.34 15.88 1.52
N VAL A 277 22.14 15.62 2.05
CA VAL A 277 20.94 15.39 1.23
C VAL A 277 20.62 16.63 0.38
N ARG A 278 20.78 17.84 0.93
CA ARG A 278 20.55 19.08 0.16
C ARG A 278 21.47 19.20 -1.04
N ARG A 279 22.77 18.94 -0.90
CA ARG A 279 23.72 19.01 -2.02
C ARG A 279 23.36 18.07 -3.17
N VAL A 280 22.87 16.87 -2.86
CA VAL A 280 22.42 15.92 -3.89
C VAL A 280 21.18 16.46 -4.61
N LEU A 281 20.22 17.01 -3.86
CA LEU A 281 19.04 17.63 -4.44
C LEU A 281 19.39 18.85 -5.31
N GLU A 282 20.26 19.75 -4.85
CA GLU A 282 20.74 20.92 -5.61
C GLU A 282 21.43 20.51 -6.92
N ARG A 283 22.10 19.35 -6.94
CA ARG A 283 22.77 18.85 -8.15
C ARG A 283 21.82 18.26 -9.18
N HIS A 284 20.82 17.51 -8.74
CA HIS A 284 20.01 16.66 -9.63
C HIS A 284 18.56 17.10 -9.79
N VAL A 285 18.00 17.81 -8.81
CA VAL A 285 16.55 18.06 -8.70
C VAL A 285 16.29 19.57 -8.82
N PRO A 286 15.33 20.01 -9.64
CA PRO A 286 14.91 21.40 -9.65
C PRO A 286 14.44 21.88 -8.26
N ASP A 287 14.84 23.08 -7.86
CA ASP A 287 14.57 23.63 -6.51
C ASP A 287 13.10 23.51 -6.06
N PHE A 288 12.16 23.78 -6.97
CA PHE A 288 10.73 23.71 -6.68
C PHE A 288 10.22 22.29 -6.39
N ARG A 289 11.01 21.25 -6.71
CA ARG A 289 10.71 19.83 -6.47
C ARG A 289 11.47 19.22 -5.30
N HIS A 290 12.45 19.93 -4.70
CA HIS A 290 13.29 19.39 -3.61
C HIS A 290 12.47 18.77 -2.45
N ARG A 291 11.36 19.42 -2.07
CA ARG A 291 10.50 18.94 -0.97
C ARG A 291 9.81 17.63 -1.32
N ASP A 292 9.35 17.45 -2.55
CA ASP A 292 8.66 16.24 -2.97
C ASP A 292 9.65 15.09 -3.16
N ALA A 293 10.81 15.36 -3.77
CA ALA A 293 11.92 14.42 -3.86
C ALA A 293 12.37 13.93 -2.48
N ALA A 294 12.60 14.83 -1.52
CA ALA A 294 12.97 14.47 -0.15
C ALA A 294 11.91 13.61 0.55
N ARG A 295 10.62 13.88 0.31
CA ARG A 295 9.50 13.11 0.88
C ARG A 295 9.44 11.68 0.33
N ILE A 296 9.61 11.52 -0.98
CA ILE A 296 9.65 10.20 -1.62
C ILE A 296 10.91 9.44 -1.18
N ALA A 297 12.07 10.08 -1.17
CA ALA A 297 13.31 9.46 -0.70
C ALA A 297 13.21 9.00 0.77
N ALA A 298 12.69 9.84 1.66
CA ALA A 298 12.48 9.47 3.07
C ALA A 298 11.48 8.30 3.22
N PHE A 299 10.46 8.24 2.36
CA PHE A 299 9.52 7.12 2.33
C PHE A 299 10.21 5.82 1.89
N TYR A 300 10.99 5.82 0.80
CA TYR A 300 11.72 4.62 0.35
C TYR A 300 12.84 4.18 1.29
N ALA A 301 13.48 5.13 2.00
CA ALA A 301 14.56 4.80 2.93
C ALA A 301 14.06 4.09 4.21
N ASP A 302 12.82 4.33 4.63
CA ASP A 302 12.33 3.94 5.95
C ASP A 302 10.97 3.23 5.92
N ALA A 303 10.01 3.70 5.12
CA ALA A 303 8.62 3.21 5.16
C ALA A 303 8.29 2.08 4.17
N VAL A 304 9.16 1.86 3.18
CA VAL A 304 8.98 0.84 2.13
C VAL A 304 9.42 -0.57 2.53
N PRO A 305 10.52 -0.78 3.27
CA PRO A 305 10.97 -2.12 3.63
C PRO A 305 9.88 -2.97 4.30
N VAL A 306 9.72 -4.20 3.84
CA VAL A 306 8.77 -5.19 4.36
C VAL A 306 9.53 -6.33 5.01
N ALA A 307 9.06 -6.87 6.15
CA ALA A 307 9.85 -7.86 6.91
C ALA A 307 9.81 -9.28 6.32
N ARG A 308 8.75 -9.64 5.59
CA ARG A 308 8.51 -10.99 5.04
C ARG A 308 8.09 -10.89 3.58
N ARG A 309 9.04 -10.65 2.69
CA ARG A 309 8.80 -10.37 1.27
C ARG A 309 8.50 -11.66 0.49
N LEU A 310 7.48 -11.64 -0.37
CA LEU A 310 7.33 -12.64 -1.43
C LEU A 310 8.40 -12.41 -2.49
N SER A 311 9.23 -13.42 -2.73
CA SER A 311 10.18 -13.48 -3.84
C SER A 311 9.58 -14.31 -4.97
N TRP A 312 9.54 -13.73 -6.17
CA TRP A 312 9.05 -14.33 -7.41
C TRP A 312 9.70 -13.63 -8.62
N ASP A 313 9.53 -14.17 -9.84
CA ASP A 313 10.33 -13.80 -11.03
C ASP A 313 10.41 -12.28 -11.31
N GLN A 314 9.34 -11.51 -11.13
CA GLN A 314 9.32 -10.07 -11.45
C GLN A 314 9.37 -9.16 -10.21
N ALA A 315 9.55 -9.72 -9.01
CA ALA A 315 9.43 -8.95 -7.77
C ALA A 315 10.42 -7.77 -7.70
N ASP A 316 11.68 -7.99 -8.09
CA ASP A 316 12.73 -6.96 -8.04
C ASP A 316 12.57 -5.94 -9.17
N GLU A 317 12.17 -6.38 -10.36
CA GLU A 317 11.93 -5.49 -11.51
C GLU A 317 10.76 -4.54 -11.23
N LEU A 318 9.67 -5.03 -10.62
CA LEU A 318 8.54 -4.19 -10.23
C LEU A 318 8.89 -3.22 -9.09
N GLU A 319 9.70 -3.64 -8.12
CA GLU A 319 10.19 -2.74 -7.07
C GLU A 319 11.05 -1.62 -7.66
N ALA A 320 11.99 -1.96 -8.56
CA ALA A 320 12.81 -0.98 -9.26
C ALA A 320 11.95 -0.02 -10.12
N LEU A 321 10.94 -0.56 -10.81
CA LEU A 321 9.98 0.21 -11.60
C LEU A 321 9.20 1.21 -10.75
N GLY A 322 8.71 0.78 -9.58
CA GLY A 322 7.97 1.64 -8.64
C GLY A 322 8.84 2.77 -8.08
N LEU A 323 10.05 2.43 -7.60
CA LEU A 323 11.02 3.41 -7.11
C LEU A 323 11.37 4.44 -8.19
N ASP A 324 11.72 3.97 -9.39
CA ASP A 324 12.06 4.81 -10.54
C ASP A 324 10.91 5.77 -10.89
N THR A 325 9.68 5.25 -10.94
CA THR A 325 8.49 6.03 -11.29
C THR A 325 8.21 7.11 -10.25
N ASP A 326 8.17 6.76 -8.96
CA ASP A 326 7.87 7.71 -7.89
C ASP A 326 8.93 8.81 -7.79
N MET A 327 10.21 8.46 -7.98
CA MET A 327 11.32 9.39 -7.96
C MET A 327 11.28 10.37 -9.12
N GLN A 328 11.06 9.88 -10.35
CA GLN A 328 10.91 10.74 -11.52
C GLN A 328 9.70 11.65 -11.41
N TRP A 329 8.57 11.13 -10.92
CA TRP A 329 7.38 11.95 -10.66
C TRP A 329 7.66 13.06 -9.64
N ALA A 330 8.51 12.79 -8.64
CA ALA A 330 8.99 13.77 -7.68
C ALA A 330 10.09 14.71 -8.21
N GLY A 331 10.49 14.58 -9.48
CA GLY A 331 11.47 15.44 -10.16
C GLY A 331 12.92 14.97 -10.05
N VAL A 332 13.18 13.74 -9.60
CA VAL A 332 14.53 13.18 -9.52
C VAL A 332 14.87 12.45 -10.82
N PRO A 333 15.88 12.89 -11.60
CA PRO A 333 16.31 12.16 -12.77
C PRO A 333 16.94 10.81 -12.37
N ARG A 334 16.88 9.81 -13.24
CA ARG A 334 17.44 8.46 -13.01
C ARG A 334 18.87 8.48 -12.46
N SER A 335 19.72 9.35 -13.01
CA SER A 335 21.12 9.51 -12.61
C SER A 335 21.31 9.97 -11.16
N GLY A 336 20.30 10.58 -10.53
CA GLY A 336 20.35 11.07 -9.15
C GLY A 336 19.68 10.15 -8.12
N ILE A 337 18.96 9.10 -8.54
CA ILE A 337 18.17 8.25 -7.65
C ILE A 337 19.07 7.52 -6.65
N GLU A 338 20.10 6.83 -7.14
CA GLU A 338 21.00 6.03 -6.28
C GLU A 338 21.70 6.90 -5.24
N GLU A 339 22.26 8.04 -5.67
CA GLU A 339 22.96 8.97 -4.78
C GLU A 339 22.02 9.56 -3.72
N LEU A 340 20.80 9.97 -4.12
CA LEU A 340 19.82 10.51 -3.18
C LEU A 340 19.38 9.45 -2.16
N MET A 341 19.17 8.21 -2.61
CA MET A 341 18.80 7.10 -1.73
C MET A 341 19.92 6.72 -0.77
N PHE A 342 21.17 6.74 -1.24
CA PHE A 342 22.34 6.53 -0.40
C PHE A 342 22.42 7.58 0.71
N GLU A 343 22.40 8.87 0.36
CA GLU A 343 22.49 9.96 1.33
C GLU A 343 21.29 9.99 2.29
N MET A 344 20.08 9.72 1.81
CA MET A 344 18.90 9.66 2.68
C MET A 344 19.02 8.54 3.72
N ARG A 345 19.46 7.33 3.31
CA ARG A 345 19.66 6.20 4.23
C ARG A 345 20.78 6.47 5.24
N ALA A 346 21.89 7.04 4.78
CA ALA A 346 23.03 7.39 5.64
C ALA A 346 22.67 8.44 6.71
N ASN A 347 21.62 9.23 6.47
CA ASN A 347 21.20 10.33 7.33
C ASN A 347 19.85 10.09 8.03
N ILE A 348 19.35 8.85 8.09
CA ILE A 348 18.03 8.54 8.66
C ILE A 348 17.94 8.87 10.16
N ASP A 349 19.04 8.74 10.90
CA ASP A 349 19.08 9.08 12.33
C ASP A 349 18.89 10.58 12.57
N HIS A 350 19.48 11.43 11.73
CA HIS A 350 19.25 12.88 11.80
C HIS A 350 17.78 13.20 11.46
N LEU A 351 17.17 12.52 10.48
CA LEU A 351 15.72 12.66 10.24
C LEU A 351 14.90 12.24 11.47
N ASN A 352 15.30 11.17 12.17
CA ASN A 352 14.63 10.72 13.39
C ASN A 352 14.77 11.72 14.54
N ASP A 353 15.92 12.38 14.69
CA ASP A 353 16.11 13.47 15.66
C ASP A 353 15.16 14.64 15.39
N VAL A 354 14.97 14.99 14.11
CA VAL A 354 14.03 16.05 13.70
C VAL A 354 12.59 15.62 13.96
N ARG A 355 12.21 14.39 13.60
CA ARG A 355 10.87 13.83 13.85
C ARG A 355 10.52 13.84 15.33
N GLU A 356 11.50 13.58 16.21
CA GLU A 356 11.31 13.66 17.65
C GLU A 356 10.90 15.05 18.12
N ARG A 357 11.59 16.09 17.63
CA ARG A 357 11.26 17.48 17.96
C ARG A 357 9.86 17.84 17.49
N GLU A 358 9.52 17.50 16.24
CA GLU A 358 8.22 17.80 15.64
C GLU A 358 7.07 17.05 16.32
N LEU A 359 7.28 15.79 16.74
CA LEU A 359 6.27 15.04 17.46
C LEU A 359 6.00 15.63 18.84
N LYS A 360 7.05 16.04 19.57
CA LYS A 360 6.89 16.71 20.88
C LYS A 360 6.03 17.97 20.76
N ILE A 361 6.26 18.77 19.72
CA ILE A 361 5.44 19.96 19.41
C ILE A 361 3.99 19.56 19.12
N ALA A 362 3.77 18.56 18.26
CA ALA A 362 2.43 18.10 17.90
C ALA A 362 1.63 17.60 19.11
N LEU A 363 2.27 16.85 20.02
CA LEU A 363 1.63 16.35 21.24
C LEU A 363 1.30 17.46 22.25
N GLN A 364 2.15 18.49 22.36
CA GLN A 364 1.89 19.64 23.23
C GLN A 364 0.73 20.51 22.74
N VAL A 365 0.61 20.70 21.42
CA VAL A 365 -0.47 21.48 20.82
C VAL A 365 -1.79 20.70 20.85
N GLY A 366 -1.75 19.39 20.57
CA GLY A 366 -2.95 18.53 20.59
C GLY A 366 -3.55 18.29 21.97
N GLY A 367 -2.78 18.44 23.05
CA GLY A 367 -3.27 18.35 24.43
C GLY A 367 -4.03 19.58 24.94
N ARG A 368 -4.19 20.63 24.11
CA ARG A 368 -4.92 21.87 24.45
C ARG A 368 -6.29 21.99 23.76
N ALA A 369 -6.77 20.92 23.14
CA ALA A 369 -8.06 20.87 22.43
C ALA A 369 -9.17 20.27 23.29
#